data_AF-A0A9D7LP85-F1
#
_entry.id   AF-A0A9D7LP85-F1
#
_cell.length_a   1.000
_cell.length_b   1.000
_cell.length_c   1.000
_cell.angle_alpha   90.00
_cell.angle_beta   90.00
_cell.angle_gamma   90.00
#
_symmetry.space_group_name_H-M   'P 1'
#
loop_
_entity.id
_entity.type
_entity.pdbx_description
1 polymer ?
#
loop_
_entity_poly.entity_id
_entity_poly.type
_entity_poly.pdbx_seq_one_letter_code
_entity_poly.pdbx_strand_id
1 'polypeptide(L)' 'MTDIEMVGQTTDRLGRSAFVLSTQRGDGEYADSILISPEQGVILAVETIYTGNSRTDVRSPAVVSYYAWNRN' A
#
# COMPACT_ATOMS: atom_id res chain seq x y z
N MET A 1 -12.55 12.13 8.77
CA MET A 1 -11.64 12.37 7.62
C MET A 1 -10.46 11.47 7.87
N THR A 2 -10.12 10.58 6.94
CA THR A 2 -8.97 9.71 7.17
C THR A 2 -7.72 10.45 6.72
N ASP A 3 -6.81 10.66 7.65
CA ASP A 3 -5.53 11.29 7.34
C ASP A 3 -4.63 10.34 6.53
N ILE A 4 -3.64 10.91 5.85
CA ILE A 4 -2.55 10.14 5.24
C ILE A 4 -1.44 10.06 6.28
N GLU A 5 -0.99 8.85 6.58
CA GLU A 5 0.01 8.59 7.60
C GLU A 5 1.24 7.92 6.99
N MET A 6 2.43 8.27 7.50
CA MET A 6 3.64 7.51 7.23
C MET A 6 3.68 6.27 8.13
N VAL A 7 3.51 5.09 7.52
CA VAL A 7 3.47 3.80 8.21
C VAL A 7 4.89 3.35 8.57
N GLY A 8 5.88 3.67 7.72
CA GLY A 8 7.27 3.32 7.94
C GLY A 8 7.99 2.92 6.66
N GLN A 9 8.97 2.03 6.78
CA GLN A 9 9.71 1.46 5.66
C GLN A 9 9.30 0.00 5.41
N THR A 10 9.30 -0.40 4.14
CA THR A 10 9.04 -1.77 3.70
C THR A 10 9.92 -2.14 2.51
N THR A 11 9.84 -3.39 2.10
CA THR A 11 10.30 -3.86 0.79
C THR A 11 9.07 -4.15 -0.06
N ASP A 12 8.99 -3.55 -1.25
CA ASP A 12 7.88 -3.78 -2.16
C ASP A 12 7.92 -5.18 -2.80
N ARG A 13 6.88 -5.53 -3.56
CA ARG A 13 6.76 -6.85 -4.20
C ARG A 13 7.78 -7.11 -5.32
N LEU A 14 8.53 -6.09 -5.75
CA LEU A 14 9.66 -6.22 -6.67
C LEU A 14 11.02 -6.21 -5.95
N GLY A 15 11.05 -6.25 -4.62
CA GLY A 15 12.28 -6.31 -3.83
C GLY A 15 12.95 -4.96 -3.57
N ARG A 16 12.24 -3.84 -3.75
CA ARG A 16 12.78 -2.47 -3.61
C ARG A 16 12.43 -1.89 -2.25
N SER A 17 13.39 -1.23 -1.60
CA SER A 17 13.12 -0.48 -0.36
C SER A 17 12.18 0.69 -0.63
N ALA A 18 11.20 0.90 0.25
CA ALA A 18 10.17 1.92 0.10
C ALA A 18 9.77 2.54 1.45
N PHE A 19 9.53 3.85 1.48
CA PHE A 19 8.66 4.48 2.47
C PHE A 19 7.20 4.21 2.12
N VAL A 20 6.36 3.98 3.13
CA VAL A 20 4.93 3.71 2.97
C VAL A 20 4.13 4.87 3.52
N LEU A 21 3.35 5.50 2.66
CA LEU A 21 2.25 6.39 3.03
C LEU A 21 0.94 5.63 2.87
N SER A 22 0.05 5.67 3.86
CA SER A 22 -1.21 4.92 3.82
C SER A 22 -2.39 5.77 4.30
N THR A 23 -3.58 5.42 3.83
CA THR A 23 -4.83 5.94 4.35
C THR A 23 -5.92 4.87 4.30
N GLN A 24 -6.78 4.84 5.32
CA GLN A 24 -7.96 3.98 5.37
C GLN A 24 -9.10 4.59 4.54
N ARG A 25 -9.75 3.79 3.69
CA ARG A 25 -10.95 4.21 2.96
C ARG A 25 -12.12 4.40 3.92
N GLY A 26 -13.08 5.24 3.51
CA GLY A 26 -14.21 5.64 4.36
C GLY A 26 -15.16 4.50 4.76
N ASP A 27 -15.11 3.35 4.07
CA ASP A 27 -15.88 2.15 4.42
C ASP A 27 -15.23 1.28 5.50
N GLY A 28 -13.95 1.54 5.86
CA GLY A 28 -13.23 0.73 6.84
C GLY A 28 -12.80 -0.65 6.33
N GLU A 29 -13.10 -1.01 5.08
CA GLU A 29 -12.84 -2.35 4.53
C GLU A 29 -11.51 -2.42 3.78
N TYR A 30 -10.98 -1.27 3.34
CA TYR A 30 -9.74 -1.19 2.58
C TYR A 30 -8.86 -0.02 3.02
N ALA A 31 -7.55 -0.19 2.89
CA ALA A 31 -6.57 0.88 2.92
C ALA A 31 -5.86 0.98 1.57
N ASP A 32 -5.45 2.19 1.19
CA ASP A 32 -4.58 2.42 0.04
C ASP A 32 -3.20 2.87 0.53
N SER A 33 -2.16 2.32 -0.08
CA SER A 33 -0.78 2.65 0.23
C SER A 33 -0.01 3.10 -1.01
N ILE A 34 0.82 4.13 -0.85
CA ILE A 34 1.80 4.58 -1.84
C ILE A 34 3.19 4.22 -1.31
N LEU A 35 3.97 3.50 -2.13
CA LEU A 35 5.33 3.09 -1.84
C LEU A 35 6.29 4.02 -2.59
N ILE A 36 7.17 4.71 -1.86
CA ILE A 36 8.06 5.76 -2.38
C ILE A 36 9.51 5.36 -2.15
N SER A 37 10.36 5.48 -3.18
CA SER A 37 11.80 5.24 -3.07
C SER A 37 12.44 6.18 -2.05
N PRO A 38 13.13 5.66 -1.01
CA PRO A 38 13.81 6.50 -0.03
C PRO A 38 14.94 7.34 -0.65
N GLU A 39 15.58 6.81 -1.70
CA GLU A 39 16.74 7.43 -2.34
C GLU A 39 16.35 8.43 -3.42
N GLN A 40 15.28 8.13 -4.17
CA GLN A 40 14.91 8.89 -5.37
C GLN A 40 13.64 9.72 -5.20
N GLY A 41 12.85 9.49 -4.14
CA GLY A 41 11.57 10.17 -3.92
C GLY A 41 10.48 9.85 -4.95
N VAL A 42 10.70 8.86 -5.82
CA VAL A 42 9.74 8.45 -6.86
C VAL A 42 8.76 7.42 -6.32
N ILE A 43 7.53 7.44 -6.85
CA ILE A 43 6.55 6.38 -6.57
C ILE A 43 7.03 5.10 -7.24
N LEU A 44 7.22 4.06 -6.43
CA LEU A 44 7.61 2.72 -6.85
C LEU A 44 6.37 1.86 -7.16
N ALA A 45 5.36 1.95 -6.29
CA ALA A 45 4.13 1.18 -6.42
C ALA A 45 2.97 1.83 -5.64
N VAL A 46 1.76 1.37 -5.95
CA VAL A 46 0.56 1.59 -5.15
C VAL A 46 -0.11 0.26 -4.83
N GLU A 47 -0.64 0.15 -3.62
CA GLU A 47 -1.33 -1.04 -3.12
C GLU A 47 -2.73 -0.69 -2.63
N THR A 48 -3.69 -1.58 -2.90
CA THR A 48 -4.94 -1.63 -2.15
C THR A 48 -4.89 -2.85 -1.24
N ILE A 49 -5.09 -2.61 0.05
CA ILE A 49 -5.04 -3.59 1.12
C ILE A 49 -6.45 -3.79 1.62
N TYR A 50 -6.97 -5.01 1.52
CA TYR A 50 -8.18 -5.40 2.21
C TYR A 50 -7.87 -5.55 3.71
N THR A 51 -8.55 -4.77 4.53
CA THR A 51 -8.42 -4.76 6.00
C THR A 51 -9.69 -5.19 6.72
N GLY A 52 -10.81 -5.30 6.01
CA GLY A 52 -12.12 -5.63 6.57
C GLY A 52 -12.37 -7.13 6.83
N ASN A 53 -13.64 -7.47 7.02
CA ASN A 53 -14.12 -8.83 7.30
C ASN A 53 -15.30 -9.29 6.42
N SER A 54 -15.71 -8.46 5.44
CA SER A 54 -16.82 -8.74 4.53
C SER A 54 -16.58 -9.84 3.49
N ARG A 55 -15.32 -10.10 3.12
CA ARG A 55 -14.92 -11.13 2.14
C ARG A 55 -14.64 -12.48 2.80
N THR A 56 -15.06 -13.55 2.12
CA THR A 56 -14.80 -14.94 2.52
C THR A 56 -13.66 -15.61 1.74
N ASP A 57 -13.28 -15.01 0.60
CA ASP A 57 -12.27 -15.52 -0.32
C ASP A 57 -10.86 -14.93 -0.09
N VAL A 58 -10.78 -13.83 0.67
CA VAL A 58 -9.51 -13.17 1.04
C VAL A 58 -9.45 -13.00 2.55
N ARG A 59 -8.36 -13.46 3.17
CA ARG A 59 -8.09 -13.22 4.59
C ARG A 59 -7.51 -11.82 4.79
N SER A 60 -8.01 -11.09 5.77
CA SER A 60 -7.47 -9.78 6.16
C SER A 60 -6.33 -9.92 7.19
N PRO A 61 -5.29 -9.05 7.16
CA PRO A 61 -5.04 -8.06 6.12
C PRO A 61 -4.35 -8.68 4.89
N ALA A 62 -4.74 -8.25 3.69
CA ALA A 62 -4.11 -8.71 2.44
C ALA A 62 -4.10 -7.66 1.34
N VAL A 63 -2.98 -7.53 0.63
CA VAL A 63 -2.90 -6.74 -0.61
C VAL A 63 -3.71 -7.46 -1.69
N VAL A 64 -4.75 -6.78 -2.19
CA VAL A 64 -5.65 -7.29 -3.24
C VAL A 64 -5.41 -6.63 -4.60
N SER A 65 -4.63 -5.56 -4.64
CA SER A 65 -4.19 -4.89 -5.87
C SER A 65 -2.80 -4.33 -5.68
N TYR A 66 -1.94 -4.50 -6.68
CA TYR A 66 -0.57 -3.96 -6.70
C TYR A 66 -0.25 -3.47 -8.13
N TYR A 67 0.04 -2.17 -8.25
CA TYR A 67 0.53 -1.57 -9.49
C TYR A 67 1.92 -1.00 -9.25
N ALA A 68 2.87 -1.37 -10.09
CA ALA A 68 4.26 -0.94 -9.97
C ALA A 68 4.78 -0.31 -11.26
N TRP A 69 5.67 0.65 -11.09
CA TRP A 69 6.43 1.24 -12.19
C TRP A 69 7.81 0.63 -12.22
N ASN A 70 8.18 0.08 -13.37
CA ASN A 70 9.57 -0.24 -13.66
C ASN A 70 10.14 0.86 -14.57
N ARG A 71 11.09 1.63 -14.05
CA ARG A 71 11.85 2.60 -14.83
C ARG A 71 13.25 2.00 -14.99
N ASN A 72 13.43 1.26 -16.08
CA ASN A 72 14.77 1.00 -16.63
C ASN A 72 15.34 2.31 -17.16
#